data_AF-A0A8M1M3I7-F1
#
_entry.id   AF-A0A8M1M3I7-F1
#
_cell.length_a   1.000
_cell.length_b   1.000
_cell.length_c   1.000
_cell.angle_alpha   90.00
_cell.angle_beta   90.00
_cell.angle_gamma   90.00
#
_symmetry.space_group_name_H-M   'P 1'
#
loop_
_entity.id
_entity.type
_entity.pdbx_description
1 polymer ?
#
loop_
_entity_poly.entity_id
_entity_poly.type
_entity_poly.pdbx_seq_one_letter_code
_entity_poly.pdbx_strand_id
1 'polypeptide(L)'
;MYPTGALIVNVRPNTFPPSRHLTLCIKPLRDSSGANIYLERTGELKLLVRDGDRGPGQVRCFGFEHGGLFVEAAPQQDISRRTTGFQYELTSQHAGSDLHALS
;
A
#
# COMPACT_ATOMS: atom_id res chain seq x y z
N MET A 1 7.89 -13.98 -7.81
CA MET A 1 6.93 -14.93 -7.23
C MET A 1 5.84 -14.10 -6.54
N TYR A 2 4.56 -14.31 -6.87
CA TYR A 2 3.46 -13.62 -6.17
C TYR A 2 3.13 -14.37 -4.86
N PRO A 3 2.69 -13.69 -3.79
CA PRO A 3 2.47 -14.34 -2.51
C PRO A 3 1.25 -15.26 -2.62
N THR A 4 1.42 -16.53 -2.23
CA THR A 4 0.32 -17.49 -2.20
C THR A 4 -0.46 -17.24 -0.91
N GLY A 5 -1.67 -16.68 -1.02
CA GLY A 5 -2.49 -16.29 0.14
C GLY A 5 -2.55 -14.78 0.42
N ALA A 6 -2.14 -13.93 -0.52
CA ALA A 6 -2.35 -12.48 -0.45
C ALA A 6 -3.64 -12.04 -1.15
N LEU A 7 -4.25 -10.97 -0.64
CA LEU A 7 -5.34 -10.26 -1.29
C LEU A 7 -4.79 -9.18 -2.21
N ILE A 8 -5.36 -9.06 -3.41
CA ILE A 8 -5.01 -8.00 -4.36
C ILE A 8 -6.04 -6.88 -4.25
N VAL A 9 -5.58 -5.68 -3.91
CA VAL A 9 -6.38 -4.46 -3.85
C VAL A 9 -6.10 -3.63 -5.10
N ASN A 10 -7.10 -3.55 -5.98
CA ASN A 10 -7.05 -2.77 -7.21
C ASN A 10 -7.82 -1.47 -7.03
N VAL A 11 -7.10 -0.34 -6.98
CA VAL A 11 -7.72 0.98 -7.01
C VAL A 11 -7.95 1.38 -8.46
N ARG A 12 -9.13 1.91 -8.81
CA ARG A 12 -9.44 2.35 -10.18
C ARG A 12 -10.12 3.73 -10.15
N PRO A 13 -9.70 4.70 -10.99
CA PRO A 13 -10.36 5.99 -11.07
C PRO A 13 -11.73 5.81 -11.72
N ASN A 14 -12.76 6.45 -11.17
CA ASN A 14 -14.11 6.48 -11.77
C ASN A 14 -14.38 7.79 -12.53
N THR A 15 -13.33 8.50 -12.93
CA THR A 15 -13.42 9.77 -13.67
C THR A 15 -12.99 9.56 -15.11
N PHE A 16 -13.76 10.12 -16.06
CA PHE A 16 -13.47 10.03 -17.49
C PHE A 16 -13.37 11.41 -18.13
N PRO A 17 -12.28 11.73 -18.86
CA PRO A 17 -11.06 10.92 -19.00
C PRO A 17 -10.23 10.94 -17.69
N PRO A 18 -9.54 9.84 -17.32
CA PRO A 18 -8.65 9.83 -16.18
C PRO A 18 -7.46 10.78 -16.42
N SER A 19 -7.02 11.50 -15.38
CA SER A 19 -5.78 12.30 -15.44
C SER A 19 -4.60 11.40 -15.83
N ARG A 20 -3.69 11.91 -16.67
CA ARG A 20 -2.48 11.17 -17.09
C ARG A 20 -1.47 10.99 -15.95
N HIS A 21 -1.60 11.76 -14.87
CA HIS A 21 -0.71 11.73 -13.72
C HIS A 21 -1.55 11.59 -12.47
N LEU A 22 -1.82 10.36 -12.09
CA LEU A 22 -2.49 10.04 -10.84
C LEU A 22 -1.47 9.47 -9.88
N THR A 23 -1.61 9.83 -8.61
CA THR A 23 -0.80 9.32 -7.52
C THR A 23 -1.73 8.63 -6.53
N LEU A 24 -1.42 7.39 -6.17
CA LEU A 24 -2.07 6.66 -5.08
C LEU A 24 -1.22 6.82 -3.82
N CYS A 25 -1.81 7.35 -2.78
CA CYS A 25 -1.23 7.44 -1.46
C CYS A 25 -1.94 6.46 -0.52
N ILE A 26 -1.18 5.73 0.30
CA ILE A 26 -1.73 4.91 1.37
C ILE A 26 -1.16 5.32 2.73
N LYS A 27 -1.97 5.14 3.78
CA LYS A 27 -1.56 5.39 5.16
C LYS A 27 -2.05 4.26 6.06
N PRO A 28 -1.15 3.49 6.70
CA PRO A 28 -1.55 2.47 7.67
C PRO A 28 -2.35 3.09 8.83
N LEU A 29 -3.37 2.36 9.31
CA LEU A 29 -4.03 2.71 10.57
C LEU A 29 -3.06 2.45 11.74
N ARG A 30 -3.20 3.23 12.83
CA ARG A 30 -2.28 3.16 13.98
C ARG A 30 -2.15 1.75 14.58
N ASP A 31 -3.26 1.00 14.61
CA ASP A 31 -3.32 -0.34 15.21
C ASP A 31 -3.35 -1.45 14.15
N SER A 32 -3.01 -1.11 12.90
CA SER A 32 -2.93 -2.07 11.81
C SER A 32 -1.83 -3.10 12.09
N SER A 33 -2.19 -4.39 12.03
CA SER A 33 -1.26 -5.50 12.27
C SER A 33 -1.71 -6.78 11.56
N GLY A 34 -0.84 -7.77 11.54
CA GLY A 34 -1.12 -9.10 10.99
C GLY A 34 -1.01 -9.19 9.47
N ALA A 35 -0.46 -8.18 8.79
CA ALA A 35 -0.19 -8.27 7.36
C ALA A 35 0.97 -7.38 6.91
N ASN A 36 1.66 -7.86 5.87
CA ASN A 36 2.56 -7.06 5.05
C ASN A 36 1.80 -6.49 3.86
N ILE A 37 2.12 -5.25 3.47
CA ILE A 37 1.54 -4.61 2.29
C ILE A 37 2.65 -4.34 1.28
N TYR A 38 2.45 -4.81 0.06
CA TYR A 38 3.37 -4.64 -1.06
C TYR A 38 2.70 -3.86 -2.19
N LEU A 39 3.53 -3.16 -2.96
CA LEU A 39 3.17 -2.55 -4.23
C LEU A 39 3.80 -3.35 -5.37
N GLU A 40 3.01 -3.69 -6.38
CA GLU A 40 3.55 -4.21 -7.63
C GLU A 40 4.10 -3.08 -8.50
N ARG A 41 5.34 -3.27 -8.95
CA ARG A 41 6.04 -2.38 -9.87
C ARG A 41 6.82 -3.25 -10.85
N THR A 42 6.43 -3.19 -12.13
CA THR A 42 7.17 -3.83 -13.24
C THR A 42 7.44 -5.32 -13.03
N GLY A 43 6.50 -6.05 -12.45
CA GLY A 43 6.61 -7.47 -12.14
C GLY A 43 7.27 -7.80 -10.80
N GLU A 44 7.70 -6.80 -10.04
CA GLU A 44 8.31 -6.95 -8.71
C GLU A 44 7.41 -6.42 -7.60
N LEU A 45 7.49 -7.03 -6.41
CA LEU A 45 6.75 -6.60 -5.22
C LEU A 45 7.67 -5.81 -4.29
N LYS A 46 7.34 -4.53 -4.10
CA LYS A 46 8.03 -3.63 -3.17
C LYS A 46 7.26 -3.56 -1.85
N LEU A 47 7.90 -3.93 -0.75
CA LEU A 47 7.33 -3.80 0.59
C LEU A 47 7.08 -2.32 0.94
N LEU A 48 5.84 -1.97 1.26
CA LEU A 48 5.42 -0.63 1.71
C LEU A 48 5.19 -0.58 3.23
N VAL A 49 4.61 -1.63 3.78
CA VAL A 49 4.25 -1.74 5.21
C VAL A 49 4.65 -3.13 5.69
N ARG A 50 5.43 -3.19 6.76
CA ARG A 50 5.83 -4.43 7.40
C ARG A 50 5.02 -4.65 8.68
N ASP A 51 4.53 -5.86 8.89
CA ASP A 51 3.86 -6.20 10.14
C ASP A 51 4.81 -6.01 11.34
N GLY A 52 4.27 -5.49 12.44
CA GLY A 52 5.01 -5.21 13.67
C GLY A 52 5.87 -3.94 13.65
N ASP A 53 6.00 -3.26 12.50
CA ASP A 53 6.69 -1.97 12.43
C ASP A 53 5.78 -0.87 13.00
N ARG A 54 6.08 -0.42 14.23
CA ARG A 54 5.32 0.61 14.95
C ARG A 54 5.79 2.03 14.62
N GLY A 55 6.42 2.21 13.46
CA GLY A 55 6.78 3.54 12.97
C GLY A 55 5.54 4.45 12.90
N PRO A 56 5.71 5.78 12.95
CA PRO A 56 4.61 6.69 12.67
C PRO A 56 3.99 6.27 11.34
N GLY A 57 2.67 6.13 11.27
CA GLY A 57 1.93 5.67 10.09
C GLY A 57 2.15 6.60 8.91
N GLN A 58 3.33 6.48 8.28
CA GLN A 58 3.82 7.39 7.26
C GLN A 58 2.99 7.14 6.01
N VAL A 59 2.63 8.24 5.36
CA VAL A 59 1.98 8.19 4.07
C VAL A 59 3.00 7.71 3.03
N ARG A 60 2.58 6.78 2.18
CA ARG A 60 3.38 6.26 1.06
C ARG A 60 2.64 6.55 -0.23
N CYS A 61 3.23 7.37 -1.08
CA CYS A 61 2.65 7.75 -2.36
C CYS A 61 3.45 7.14 -3.51
N PHE A 62 2.76 6.74 -4.57
CA PHE A 62 3.34 6.16 -5.76
C PHE A 62 2.46 6.46 -6.97
N GLY A 63 3.06 6.55 -8.16
CA GLY A 63 2.31 6.78 -9.38
C GLY A 63 1.32 5.65 -9.65
N PHE A 64 0.15 5.99 -10.17
CA PHE A 64 -0.95 5.06 -10.38
C PHE A 64 -0.66 4.02 -11.48
N GLU A 65 0.37 4.23 -12.32
CA GLU A 65 0.87 3.23 -13.26
C GLU A 65 1.51 2.01 -12.59
N HIS A 66 1.87 2.10 -11.30
CA HIS A 66 2.38 0.98 -10.51
C HIS A 66 1.17 0.15 -10.05
N GLY A 67 1.09 -1.12 -10.48
CA GLY A 67 -0.16 -1.88 -10.57
C GLY A 67 -0.94 -2.09 -9.28
N GLY A 68 -0.96 -3.32 -8.76
CA GLY A 68 -1.81 -3.71 -7.64
C GLY A 68 -1.14 -3.54 -6.27
N LEU A 69 -1.94 -3.26 -5.24
CA LEU A 69 -1.51 -3.47 -3.85
C LEU A 69 -1.75 -4.92 -3.46
N PHE A 70 -0.79 -5.53 -2.78
CA PHE A 70 -0.88 -6.91 -2.29
C PHE A 70 -0.83 -6.90 -0.76
N VAL A 71 -1.86 -7.47 -0.14
CA VAL A 71 -1.98 -7.58 1.31
C VAL A 71 -1.78 -9.04 1.68
N GLU A 72 -0.63 -9.35 2.27
CA GLU A 72 -0.24 -10.70 2.67
C GLU A 72 -0.40 -10.86 4.17
N ALA A 73 -1.19 -11.83 4.62
CA ALA A 73 -1.30 -12.14 6.04
C ALA A 73 0.06 -12.57 6.60
N ALA A 74 0.49 -11.93 7.69
CA ALA A 74 1.73 -12.30 8.37
C ALA A 74 1.53 -13.61 9.15
N PRO A 75 2.55 -14.50 9.20
CA PRO A 75 2.47 -15.71 10.02
C PRO A 75 2.17 -15.38 11.48
N GLN A 76 1.16 -16.02 12.04
CA GLN A 76 0.73 -15.80 13.43
C GLN A 76 0.89 -17.08 14.24
N GLN A 77 1.50 -16.98 15.43
CA GLN A 77 1.75 -18.11 16.33
C GLN A 77 0.72 -18.23 17.46
N ASP A 78 -0.06 -17.18 17.68
CA ASP A 78 -1.11 -17.09 18.69
C ASP A 78 -2.50 -17.13 18.03
N ILE A 79 -3.57 -17.21 18.82
CA ILE A 79 -4.96 -17.11 18.35
C ILE A 79 -5.53 -15.69 18.48
N SER A 80 -4.66 -14.69 18.69
CA SER A 80 -5.10 -13.32 18.85
C SER A 80 -5.71 -12.79 17.56
N ARG A 81 -6.70 -11.91 17.65
CA ARG A 81 -7.25 -11.29 16.44
C ARG A 81 -6.35 -10.14 16.03
N ARG A 82 -5.73 -10.23 14.86
CA ARG A 82 -5.03 -9.13 14.20
C ARG A 82 -5.84 -8.61 13.03
N THR A 83 -5.83 -7.29 12.82
CA THR A 83 -6.55 -6.65 11.73
C THR A 83 -5.63 -5.66 11.05
N THR A 84 -5.48 -5.81 9.73
CA THR A 84 -4.74 -4.87 8.90
C THR A 84 -5.72 -3.87 8.29
N GLY A 85 -5.33 -2.61 8.23
CA GLY A 85 -6.14 -1.56 7.63
C GLY A 85 -5.30 -0.35 7.28
N PHE A 86 -5.68 0.30 6.19
CA PHE A 86 -5.03 1.52 5.71
C PHE A 86 -6.06 2.42 5.03
N GLN A 87 -5.81 3.72 5.10
CA GLN A 87 -6.51 4.72 4.30
C GLN A 87 -5.83 4.82 2.94
N TYR A 88 -6.60 5.17 1.91
CA TYR A 88 -6.07 5.42 0.57
C TYR A 88 -6.65 6.71 0.00
N GLU A 89 -5.86 7.39 -0.82
CA GLU A 89 -6.28 8.58 -1.54
C GLU A 89 -5.68 8.57 -2.95
N LEU A 90 -6.49 8.95 -3.94
CA LEU A 90 -6.07 9.08 -5.33
C LEU A 90 -6.10 10.57 -5.71
N THR A 91 -4.95 11.14 -6.05
CA THR A 91 -4.80 12.56 -6.39
C THR A 91 -4.22 12.75 -7.78
N SER A 92 -4.54 13.87 -8.44
CA SER A 92 -3.99 14.26 -9.75
C SER A 92 -2.66 15.00 -9.67
N GLN A 93 -2.12 15.18 -8.46
CA GLN A 93 -0.81 15.78 -8.27
C GLN A 93 0.28 14.75 -8.59
N HIS A 94 1.27 15.16 -9.39
CA HIS A 94 2.44 14.33 -9.67
C HIS A 94 3.18 14.13 -8.34
N ALA A 95 3.34 12.88 -7.88
CA ALA A 95 4.36 12.57 -6.90
C ALA A 95 5.71 12.78 -7.58
N GLY A 96 6.17 14.02 -7.65
CA GLY A 96 7.54 14.33 -7.98
C GLY A 96 8.41 13.58 -7.00
N SER A 97 9.10 12.54 -7.48
CA SER A 97 10.25 11.83 -6.90
C SER A 97 10.56 12.00 -5.39
N ASP A 98 9.58 12.00 -4.50
CA ASP A 98 9.80 12.14 -3.07
C ASP A 98 9.56 10.80 -2.41
N LEU A 99 10.57 9.94 -2.62
CA LEU A 99 10.98 8.94 -1.65
C LEU A 99 11.63 9.58 -0.40
N HIS A 100 11.54 10.90 -0.24
CA HIS A 100 11.87 11.57 0.99
C HIS A 100 10.71 11.39 1.98
N ALA A 101 10.96 10.48 2.92
CA ALA A 101 10.39 10.53 4.24
C ALA A 101 10.29 12.00 4.70
N LEU A 102 9.06 12.51 4.80
CA LEU A 102 8.80 13.70 5.59
C LEU A 102 8.90 13.25 7.04
N SER A 103 10.09 13.51 7.60
CA SER A 103 10.48 13.37 9.01
C SER A 103 9.56 14.14 9.96
#